data_AF-A0A4R0FDE9-F1
#
_entry.id   AF-A0A4R0FDE9-F1
#
_cell.length_a   1.000
_cell.length_b   1.000
_cell.length_c   1.000
_cell.angle_alpha   90.00
_cell.angle_beta   90.00
_cell.angle_gamma   90.00
#
_symmetry.space_group_name_H-M   'P 1'
#
loop_
_entity.id
_entity.type
_entity.pdbx_description
1 polymer ?
#
loop_
_entity_poly.entity_id
_entity_poly.type
_entity_poly.pdbx_seq_one_letter_code
_entity_poly.pdbx_strand_id
1 'polypeptide(L)'
;MPKEFPRALYTGNQTNYEMIVVENVEEERELREQGAVDFADLPEREIGVELGSTSEVNPDSFITQERFELATQELVEVKQELVTANTEIKRLNQVITDGMAENTELRKQIRLKELEDISADELKKLLDDAEVTYQASDRKPVLAKLLLDHETANPN
;
A
#
# COMPACT_ATOMS: atom_id res chain seq x y z
N MET A 1 -33.45 -54.80 -1.92
CA MET A 1 -33.65 -54.04 -3.16
C MET A 1 -32.46 -53.11 -3.29
N PRO A 2 -31.60 -53.25 -4.30
CA PRO A 2 -30.53 -52.28 -4.50
C PRO A 2 -31.16 -50.92 -4.82
N LYS A 3 -30.62 -49.85 -4.24
CA LYS A 3 -31.04 -48.48 -4.56
C LYS A 3 -30.52 -48.16 -5.95
N GLU A 4 -31.37 -48.32 -6.98
CA GLU A 4 -31.03 -47.99 -8.38
C GLU A 4 -30.94 -46.48 -8.60
N PHE A 5 -31.48 -45.69 -7.65
CA PHE A 5 -31.44 -44.24 -7.63
C PHE A 5 -30.80 -43.72 -6.33
N PRO A 6 -30.09 -42.57 -6.40
CA PRO A 6 -29.92 -41.73 -7.58
C PRO A 6 -28.90 -42.29 -8.59
N ARG A 7 -29.14 -42.04 -9.89
CA ARG A 7 -28.25 -42.42 -11.00
C ARG A 7 -27.74 -41.17 -11.71
N ALA A 8 -26.47 -41.17 -12.11
CA ALA A 8 -25.87 -40.07 -12.87
C ALA A 8 -25.94 -40.38 -14.38
N LEU A 9 -26.55 -39.48 -15.14
CA LEU A 9 -26.52 -39.44 -16.61
C LEU A 9 -25.68 -38.25 -17.07
N TYR A 10 -25.22 -38.32 -18.31
CA TYR A 10 -24.30 -37.33 -18.87
C TYR A 10 -24.72 -36.94 -20.28
N THR A 11 -24.50 -35.67 -20.62
CA THR A 11 -24.64 -35.14 -21.98
C THR A 11 -23.32 -34.51 -22.41
N GLY A 12 -23.08 -34.40 -23.73
CA GLY A 12 -21.84 -33.84 -24.28
C GLY A 12 -20.86 -34.91 -24.77
N ASN A 13 -19.58 -34.77 -24.42
CA ASN A 13 -18.52 -35.72 -24.78
C ASN A 13 -17.60 -35.99 -23.57
N GLN A 14 -16.68 -36.96 -23.68
CA GLN A 14 -15.81 -37.35 -22.55
C GLN A 14 -14.92 -36.22 -21.97
N THR A 15 -14.76 -35.07 -22.67
CA THR A 15 -13.96 -33.92 -22.18
C THR A 15 -14.84 -32.79 -21.63
N ASN A 16 -15.91 -32.44 -22.35
CA ASN A 16 -16.88 -31.42 -21.98
C ASN A 16 -18.23 -32.11 -21.79
N TYR A 17 -18.49 -32.55 -20.57
CA TYR A 17 -19.73 -33.20 -20.18
C TYR A 17 -20.46 -32.40 -19.10
N GLU A 18 -21.78 -32.52 -19.11
CA GLU A 18 -22.64 -32.09 -18.02
C GLU A 18 -23.20 -33.32 -17.31
N MET A 19 -23.16 -33.33 -15.98
CA MET A 19 -23.68 -34.43 -15.16
C MET A 19 -25.07 -34.06 -14.63
N ILE A 20 -26.03 -34.94 -14.86
CA ILE A 20 -27.41 -34.82 -14.39
C ILE A 20 -27.68 -35.98 -13.44
N VAL A 21 -28.09 -35.67 -12.21
CA VAL A 21 -28.46 -36.67 -11.20
C VAL A 21 -29.96 -36.90 -11.28
N VAL A 22 -30.34 -38.16 -11.46
CA VAL A 22 -31.71 -38.61 -11.63
C VAL A 22 -32.16 -39.38 -10.41
N GLU A 23 -33.36 -39.08 -9.90
CA GLU A 23 -33.88 -39.67 -8.67
C GLU A 23 -34.97 -40.71 -8.90
N ASN A 24 -35.51 -40.82 -10.12
CA ASN A 24 -36.55 -41.80 -10.47
C ASN A 24 -36.43 -42.35 -11.91
N VAL A 25 -37.12 -43.47 -12.16
CA VAL A 25 -37.09 -44.20 -13.44
C VAL A 25 -37.71 -43.41 -14.59
N GLU A 26 -38.72 -42.57 -14.32
CA GLU A 26 -39.39 -41.80 -15.36
C GLU A 26 -38.47 -40.70 -15.91
N GLU A 27 -37.81 -39.95 -15.02
CA GLU A 27 -36.79 -38.95 -15.39
C GLU A 27 -35.61 -39.59 -16.13
N GLU A 28 -35.18 -40.79 -15.74
CA GLU A 28 -34.09 -41.49 -16.43
C GLU A 28 -34.49 -41.81 -17.88
N ARG A 29 -35.73 -42.27 -18.10
CA ARG A 29 -36.26 -42.57 -19.41
C ARG A 29 -36.35 -41.32 -20.29
N GLU A 30 -36.90 -40.23 -19.75
CA GLU A 30 -37.03 -38.96 -20.47
C GLU A 30 -35.67 -38.38 -20.85
N LEU A 31 -34.69 -38.40 -19.93
CA LEU A 31 -33.34 -37.90 -20.20
C LEU A 31 -32.59 -38.77 -21.20
N ARG A 32 -32.79 -40.09 -21.19
CA ARG A 32 -32.23 -40.99 -22.21
C ARG A 32 -32.84 -40.76 -23.59
N GLU A 33 -34.14 -40.48 -23.67
CA GLU A 33 -34.79 -40.06 -24.93
C GLU A 33 -34.24 -38.72 -25.44
N GLN A 34 -33.84 -37.83 -24.54
CA GLN A 34 -33.17 -36.55 -24.84
C GLN A 34 -31.67 -36.70 -25.17
N GLY A 35 -31.13 -37.93 -25.14
CA GLY A 35 -29.75 -38.23 -25.51
C GLY A 35 -28.75 -38.21 -24.34
N ALA A 36 -29.22 -38.20 -23.09
CA ALA A 36 -28.37 -38.40 -21.93
C ALA A 36 -28.01 -39.89 -21.78
N VAL A 37 -26.72 -40.17 -21.57
CA VAL A 37 -26.18 -41.53 -21.52
C VAL A 37 -25.32 -41.73 -20.28
N ASP A 38 -24.90 -42.96 -19.99
CA ASP A 38 -23.91 -43.18 -18.94
C ASP A 38 -22.55 -42.63 -19.42
N PHE A 39 -21.66 -42.25 -18.49
CA PHE A 39 -20.38 -41.61 -18.86
C PHE A 39 -19.54 -42.45 -19.85
N ALA A 40 -19.60 -43.78 -19.73
CA ALA A 40 -18.88 -44.71 -20.59
C ALA A 40 -19.41 -44.73 -22.04
N ASP A 41 -20.65 -44.30 -22.25
CA ASP A 41 -21.32 -44.29 -23.55
C ASP A 41 -21.29 -42.89 -24.20
N LEU A 42 -20.72 -41.89 -23.51
CA LEU A 42 -20.49 -40.58 -24.13
C LEU A 42 -19.61 -40.75 -25.36
N PRO A 43 -19.92 -40.04 -26.46
CA PRO A 43 -19.07 -40.07 -27.63
C PRO A 43 -17.65 -39.67 -27.22
N GLU A 44 -16.69 -40.50 -27.61
CA GLU A 44 -15.29 -40.10 -27.57
C GLU A 44 -15.16 -38.81 -28.39
N ARG A 45 -14.35 -37.88 -27.91
CA ARG A 45 -14.02 -36.70 -28.70
C ARG A 45 -13.49 -37.21 -30.04
N GLU A 46 -14.12 -36.83 -31.15
CA GLU A 46 -13.50 -37.01 -32.45
C GLU A 46 -12.15 -36.32 -32.38
N ILE A 47 -11.09 -37.15 -32.36
CA ILE A 47 -9.71 -36.68 -32.40
C ILE A 47 -9.51 -36.14 -33.82
N GLY A 48 -10.07 -34.97 -34.11
CA GLY A 48 -9.36 -34.03 -34.95
C GLY A 48 -7.98 -33.92 -34.31
N VAL A 49 -6.93 -34.18 -35.10
CA VAL A 49 -5.54 -34.19 -34.67
C VAL A 49 -5.16 -32.80 -34.17
N GLU A 50 -5.64 -32.47 -33.00
CA GLU A 50 -5.21 -31.42 -32.12
C GLU A 50 -4.70 -32.20 -30.91
N LEU A 51 -3.60 -32.91 -31.16
CA LEU A 51 -2.58 -33.16 -30.15
C LEU A 51 -2.53 -31.87 -29.34
N GLY A 52 -2.92 -31.94 -28.07
CA GLY A 52 -2.95 -30.77 -27.21
C GLY A 52 -1.66 -30.01 -27.47
N SER A 53 -1.79 -28.73 -27.86
CA SER A 53 -0.61 -27.90 -28.09
C SER A 53 0.21 -27.99 -26.81
N THR A 54 1.25 -28.82 -26.82
CA THR A 54 2.52 -28.38 -26.27
C THR A 54 2.72 -27.08 -27.01
N SER A 55 2.36 -25.95 -26.38
CA SER A 55 2.82 -24.66 -26.85
C SER A 55 4.29 -24.90 -27.09
N GLU A 56 4.72 -24.92 -28.37
CA GLU A 56 6.13 -25.03 -28.70
C GLU A 56 6.77 -23.93 -27.87
N VAL A 57 7.49 -24.33 -26.82
CA VAL A 57 8.11 -23.35 -25.95
C VAL A 57 9.17 -22.73 -26.82
N ASN A 58 8.87 -21.55 -27.35
CA ASN A 58 9.75 -20.90 -28.30
C ASN A 58 11.10 -20.76 -27.59
N PRO A 59 12.16 -21.44 -28.07
CA PRO A 59 13.44 -21.42 -27.38
C PRO A 59 14.04 -20.01 -27.32
N ASP A 60 13.60 -19.11 -28.21
CA ASP A 60 13.95 -17.69 -28.19
C ASP A 60 13.23 -16.89 -27.09
N SER A 61 12.25 -17.49 -26.40
CA SER A 61 11.62 -16.90 -25.21
C SER A 61 12.43 -17.13 -23.92
N PHE A 62 13.43 -18.01 -23.95
CA PHE A 62 14.31 -18.20 -22.80
C PHE A 62 15.37 -17.11 -22.77
N ILE A 63 15.47 -16.45 -21.62
CA ILE A 63 16.59 -15.56 -21.31
C ILE A 63 17.86 -16.41 -21.22
N THR A 64 18.95 -15.97 -21.84
CA THR A 64 20.23 -16.64 -21.71
C THR A 64 20.74 -16.53 -20.26
N GLN A 65 21.52 -17.50 -19.82
CA GLN A 65 22.14 -17.48 -18.50
C GLN A 65 22.93 -16.18 -18.26
N GLU A 66 23.68 -15.72 -19.26
CA GLU A 66 24.42 -14.45 -19.21
C GLU A 66 23.51 -13.25 -18.93
N ARG A 67 22.34 -13.17 -19.58
CA ARG A 67 21.36 -12.09 -19.33
C ARG A 67 20.73 -12.19 -17.94
N PHE A 68 20.53 -13.40 -17.43
CA PHE A 68 20.04 -13.61 -16.08
C PHE A 68 21.06 -13.21 -15.02
N GLU A 69 22.34 -13.56 -15.22
CA GLU A 69 23.45 -13.16 -14.36
C GLU A 69 23.62 -11.64 -14.36
N LEU A 70 23.57 -10.99 -15.55
CA LEU A 70 23.61 -9.54 -15.67
C LEU A 70 22.44 -8.87 -14.92
N ALA A 71 21.22 -9.34 -15.13
CA ALA A 71 20.05 -8.80 -14.43
C ALA A 71 20.13 -9.00 -12.91
N THR A 72 20.72 -10.11 -12.47
CA THR A 72 20.96 -10.37 -11.04
C THR A 72 21.98 -9.39 -10.47
N GLN A 73 23.05 -9.10 -11.21
CA GLN A 73 24.07 -8.12 -10.83
C GLN A 73 23.48 -6.71 -10.76
N GLU A 74 22.75 -6.26 -11.78
CA GLU A 74 22.07 -4.96 -11.78
C GLU A 74 21.09 -4.84 -10.61
N LEU A 75 20.36 -5.92 -10.28
CA LEU A 75 19.45 -5.94 -9.14
C LEU A 75 20.19 -5.78 -7.81
N VAL A 76 21.38 -6.36 -7.68
CA VAL A 76 22.23 -6.20 -6.48
C VAL A 76 22.72 -4.76 -6.36
N GLU A 77 23.19 -4.17 -7.46
CA GLU A 77 23.66 -2.78 -7.50
C GLU A 77 22.55 -1.79 -7.14
N VAL A 78 21.37 -1.91 -7.76
CA VAL A 78 20.20 -1.07 -7.45
C VAL A 78 19.77 -1.22 -5.99
N LYS A 79 19.81 -2.45 -5.44
CA LYS A 79 19.52 -2.65 -4.01
C LYS A 79 20.53 -1.95 -3.11
N GLN A 80 21.81 -1.98 -3.47
CA GLN A 80 22.86 -1.31 -2.71
C GLN A 80 22.73 0.21 -2.77
N GLU A 81 22.43 0.77 -3.94
CA GLU A 81 22.12 2.20 -4.11
C GLU A 81 20.89 2.61 -3.30
N LEU A 82 19.82 1.78 -3.32
CA LEU A 82 18.61 2.03 -2.54
C LEU A 82 18.88 2.05 -1.04
N VAL A 83 19.69 1.13 -0.52
CA VAL A 83 20.11 1.14 0.90
C VAL A 83 20.89 2.40 1.23
N THR A 84 21.78 2.83 0.33
CA THR A 84 22.61 4.02 0.52
C THR A 84 21.76 5.29 0.53
N ALA A 85 20.86 5.43 -0.44
CA ALA A 85 19.92 6.54 -0.53
C ALA A 85 19.01 6.63 0.70
N ASN A 86 18.45 5.49 1.16
CA ASN A 86 17.61 5.46 2.36
C ASN A 86 18.38 5.86 3.63
N THR A 87 19.66 5.47 3.73
CA THR A 87 20.51 5.86 4.85
C THR A 87 20.76 7.36 4.85
N GLU A 88 21.03 7.96 3.68
CA GLU A 88 21.24 9.41 3.59
C GLU A 88 19.95 10.19 3.81
N ILE A 89 18.80 9.72 3.33
CA ILE A 89 17.49 10.34 3.62
C ILE A 89 17.26 10.39 5.13
N LYS A 90 17.54 9.29 5.85
CA LYS A 90 17.42 9.25 7.31
C LYS A 90 18.36 10.26 7.98
N ARG A 91 19.60 10.37 7.51
CA ARG A 91 20.58 11.33 8.02
C ARG A 91 20.14 12.77 7.79
N LEU A 92 19.68 13.09 6.58
CA LEU A 92 19.20 14.43 6.23
C LEU A 92 17.96 14.82 7.03
N ASN A 93 17.01 13.90 7.23
CA ASN A 93 15.85 14.15 8.09
C ASN A 93 16.25 14.47 9.53
N GLN A 94 17.29 13.80 10.06
CA GLN A 94 17.82 14.12 11.38
C GLN A 94 18.43 15.53 11.41
N VAL A 95 19.28 15.86 10.43
CA VAL A 95 19.89 17.19 10.31
C VAL A 95 18.83 18.29 10.19
N ILE A 96 17.77 18.06 9.42
CA ILE A 96 16.66 19.00 9.29
C ILE A 96 15.95 19.18 10.64
N THR A 97 15.66 18.08 11.34
CA THR A 97 14.99 18.13 12.65
C THR A 97 15.83 18.90 13.68
N ASP A 98 17.12 18.57 13.77
CA ASP A 98 18.06 19.23 14.69
C ASP A 98 18.22 20.72 14.33
N GLY A 99 18.39 21.02 13.05
CA GLY A 99 18.51 22.38 12.54
C GLY A 99 17.24 23.20 12.74
N MET A 100 16.05 22.61 12.61
CA MET A 100 14.78 23.27 12.92
C MET A 100 14.68 23.59 14.40
N ALA A 101 15.01 22.65 15.28
CA ALA A 101 14.99 22.87 16.73
C ALA A 101 15.96 23.98 17.14
N GLU A 102 17.19 23.95 16.62
CA GLU A 102 18.18 25.00 16.84
C GLU A 102 17.70 26.35 16.30
N ASN A 103 17.12 26.39 15.09
CA ASN A 103 16.63 27.63 14.51
C ASN A 103 15.48 28.24 15.32
N THR A 104 14.55 27.41 15.81
CA THR A 104 13.48 27.86 16.71
C THR A 104 14.05 28.46 17.99
N GLU A 105 15.05 27.83 18.60
CA GLU A 105 15.68 28.32 19.82
C GLU A 105 16.48 29.62 19.59
N LEU A 106 17.24 29.70 18.50
CA LEU A 106 17.95 30.92 18.12
C LEU A 106 16.99 32.09 17.88
N ARG A 107 15.84 31.84 17.23
CA ARG A 107 14.80 32.86 17.05
C ARG A 107 14.25 33.35 18.38
N LYS A 108 14.00 32.45 19.34
CA LYS A 108 13.58 32.85 20.70
C LYS A 108 14.61 33.73 21.39
N GLN A 109 15.89 33.38 21.29
CA GLN A 109 16.97 34.16 21.91
C GLN A 109 17.14 35.54 21.27
N ILE A 110 17.07 35.62 19.94
CA ILE A 110 17.10 36.91 19.22
C ILE A 110 15.91 37.76 19.66
N ARG A 111 14.70 37.19 19.64
CA ARG A 111 13.48 37.91 20.02
C ARG A 111 13.53 38.38 21.46
N LEU A 112 13.98 37.56 22.40
CA LEU A 112 14.14 37.95 23.80
C LEU A 112 15.07 39.16 23.94
N LYS A 113 16.21 39.17 23.24
CA LYS A 113 17.15 40.30 23.25
C LYS A 113 16.52 41.58 22.69
N GLU A 114 15.76 41.48 21.60
CA GLU A 114 15.00 42.62 21.07
C GLU A 114 14.01 43.16 22.10
N LEU A 115 13.29 42.28 22.80
CA LEU A 115 12.34 42.68 23.86
C LEU A 115 13.05 43.27 25.09
N GLU A 116 14.26 42.81 25.41
CA GLU A 116 15.11 43.37 26.46
C GLU A 116 15.59 44.79 26.14
N ASP A 117 15.65 45.19 24.87
CA ASP A 117 16.02 46.53 24.45
C ASP A 117 14.82 47.51 24.44
N ILE A 118 13.59 46.99 24.32
CA ILE A 118 12.33 47.79 24.29
C ILE A 118 11.97 48.33 25.69
N SER A 119 11.34 49.50 25.79
CA SER A 119 10.94 50.05 27.09
C SER A 119 9.79 49.27 27.75
N ALA A 120 9.64 49.39 29.07
CA ALA A 120 8.55 48.69 29.79
C ALA A 120 7.16 49.14 29.33
N ASP A 121 6.99 50.42 28.97
CA ASP A 121 5.72 50.96 28.51
C ASP A 121 5.38 50.48 27.09
N GLU A 122 6.37 50.33 26.22
CA GLU A 122 6.18 49.73 24.90
C GLU A 122 5.85 48.24 24.99
N LEU A 123 6.51 47.48 25.88
CA LEU A 123 6.18 46.08 26.11
C LEU A 123 4.72 45.91 26.58
N LYS A 124 4.22 46.81 27.44
CA LYS A 124 2.81 46.81 27.85
C LYS A 124 1.87 47.03 26.67
N LYS A 125 2.17 48.00 25.79
CA LYS A 125 1.37 48.21 24.57
C LYS A 125 1.35 46.99 23.67
N LEU A 126 2.49 46.33 23.46
CA LEU A 126 2.58 45.11 22.67
C LEU A 126 1.77 43.96 23.29
N LEU A 127 1.78 43.85 24.61
CA LEU A 127 0.96 42.87 25.33
C LEU A 127 -0.53 43.20 25.24
N ASP A 128 -0.90 44.48 25.32
CA ASP A 128 -2.29 44.93 25.14
C ASP A 128 -2.78 44.64 23.72
N ASP A 129 -1.97 44.92 22.69
CA ASP A 129 -2.26 44.63 21.28
C ASP A 129 -2.36 43.11 21.02
N ALA A 130 -1.60 42.30 21.75
CA ALA A 130 -1.63 40.84 21.71
C ALA A 130 -2.72 40.23 22.61
N GLU A 131 -3.53 41.04 23.29
CA GLU A 131 -4.55 40.61 24.26
C GLU A 131 -4.00 39.74 25.41
N VAL A 132 -2.74 39.94 25.80
CA VAL A 132 -2.06 39.22 26.87
C VAL A 132 -2.15 39.99 28.19
N THR A 133 -2.74 39.36 29.21
CA THR A 133 -2.87 39.96 30.54
C THR A 133 -1.55 40.01 31.30
N TYR A 134 -1.27 41.13 31.98
CA TYR A 134 -0.13 41.31 32.87
C TYR A 134 -0.55 42.10 34.13
N GLN A 135 0.28 42.09 35.17
CA GLN A 135 0.06 42.90 36.37
C GLN A 135 0.70 44.28 36.21
N ALA A 136 0.06 45.33 36.75
CA ALA A 136 0.62 46.69 36.71
C ALA A 136 2.02 46.80 37.37
N SER A 137 2.30 45.93 38.34
CA SER A 137 3.57 45.80 39.06
C SER A 137 4.63 44.96 38.34
N ASP A 138 4.28 44.29 37.23
CA ASP A 138 5.23 43.45 36.51
C ASP A 138 6.39 44.27 35.97
N ARG A 139 7.60 43.76 36.22
CA ARG A 139 8.83 44.40 35.79
C ARG A 139 9.11 44.05 34.33
N LYS A 140 9.88 44.91 33.66
CA LYS A 140 10.31 44.72 32.27
C LYS A 140 10.71 43.28 31.89
N PRO A 141 11.52 42.54 32.67
CA PRO A 141 11.87 41.16 32.33
C PRO A 141 10.67 40.19 32.31
N VAL A 142 9.68 40.42 33.18
CA VAL A 142 8.45 39.61 33.24
C VAL A 142 7.57 39.90 32.02
N LEU A 143 7.41 41.18 31.67
CA LEU A 143 6.65 41.60 30.49
C LEU A 143 7.25 41.07 29.18
N ALA A 144 8.58 41.16 29.04
CA ALA A 144 9.30 40.62 27.87
C ALA A 144 9.12 39.10 27.76
N LYS A 145 9.20 38.38 28.89
CA LYS A 145 8.97 36.94 28.92
C LYS A 145 7.54 36.56 28.56
N LEU A 146 6.53 37.26 29.11
CA LEU A 146 5.12 37.03 28.78
C LEU A 146 4.84 37.17 27.29
N LEU A 147 5.40 38.22 26.67
CA LEU A 147 5.23 38.46 25.25
C LEU A 147 5.92 37.38 24.41
N LEU A 148 7.15 37.00 24.77
CA LEU A 148 7.87 35.92 24.11
C LEU A 148 7.12 34.57 24.23
N ASP A 149 6.63 34.24 25.41
CA ASP A 149 5.89 33.00 25.65
C ASP A 149 4.59 32.98 24.80
N HIS A 150 3.90 34.11 24.68
CA HIS A 150 2.74 34.24 23.79
C HIS A 150 3.10 34.08 22.30
N GLU A 151 4.12 34.79 21.82
CA GLU A 151 4.58 34.70 20.42
C GLU A 151 5.07 33.29 20.04
N THR A 152 5.66 32.57 21.00
CA THR A 152 6.13 31.19 20.77
C THR A 152 5.02 30.15 20.86
N ALA A 153 3.96 30.41 21.61
CA ALA A 153 2.75 29.59 21.64
C ALA A 153 1.88 29.80 20.39
N ASN A 154 1.91 31.01 19.82
CA ASN A 154 1.16 31.40 18.64
C ASN A 154 2.11 31.84 17.50
N PRO A 155 2.88 30.90 16.89
CA PRO A 155 3.71 31.23 15.75
C PRO A 155 2.84 31.67 14.56
N ASN A 156 3.11 32.86 14.03
CA ASN A 156 2.50 33.37 12.78
C ASN A 156 2.78 32.46 11.58
#